data_AF-A0A7S2ATZ9-F1
#
_entry.id   AF-A0A7S2ATZ9-F1
#
_cell.length_a   1.000
_cell.length_b   1.000
_cell.length_c   1.000
_cell.angle_alpha   90.00
_cell.angle_beta   90.00
_cell.angle_gamma   90.00
#
_symmetry.space_group_name_H-M   'P 1'
#
loop_
_entity.id
_entity.type
_entity.pdbx_description
1 polymer ?
#
loop_
_entity_poly.entity_id
_entity_poly.type
_entity_poly.pdbx_seq_one_letter_code
_entity_poly.pdbx_strand_id
1 'polypeptide(L)'
;VLDIMYSPPEKFVVPPETELDFSAAPGGRVGASALLSPLVWRRFEPGLFDSWSLGITLMQICIPKLRTPRGLKAFNQELKNAGYELSRWRETYGERLTEKETWVLDAEGAMGWDLA
;
A
#
# COMPACT_ATOMS: atom_id res chain seq x y z
N VAL A 1 -18.85 14.92 29.26
CA VAL A 1 -17.78 13.90 29.14
C VAL A 1 -17.25 13.99 27.73
N LEU A 2 -16.05 14.53 27.55
CA LEU A 2 -15.33 14.48 26.27
C LEU A 2 -14.88 13.04 26.04
N ASP A 3 -15.10 12.51 24.85
CA ASP A 3 -14.67 11.17 24.48
C ASP A 3 -13.13 11.09 24.53
N ILE A 4 -12.61 10.23 25.41
CA ILE A 4 -11.17 10.00 25.62
C ILE A 4 -10.51 9.47 24.32
N MET A 5 -11.31 8.93 23.41
CA MET A 5 -10.87 8.41 22.11
C MET A 5 -11.12 9.39 20.96
N TYR A 6 -11.65 10.59 21.22
CA TYR A 6 -11.81 11.61 20.19
C TYR A 6 -10.44 12.14 19.74
N SER A 7 -9.96 11.61 18.63
CA SER A 7 -8.77 12.10 17.93
C SER A 7 -9.25 12.89 16.71
N PRO A 8 -9.16 14.23 16.71
CA PRO A 8 -9.60 15.03 15.58
C PRO A 8 -8.80 14.68 14.31
N PRO A 9 -9.41 14.80 13.12
CA PRO A 9 -8.87 14.29 11.84
C PRO A 9 -7.50 14.86 11.48
N GLU A 10 -7.16 16.03 12.03
CA GLU A 10 -5.85 16.67 11.94
C GLU A 10 -4.69 15.86 12.51
N LYS A 11 -4.94 14.80 13.29
CA LYS A 11 -3.91 13.83 13.75
C LYS A 11 -3.67 12.65 12.80
N PHE A 12 -4.49 12.49 11.76
CA PHE A 12 -4.33 11.44 10.74
C PHE A 12 -3.73 11.96 9.42
N VAL A 13 -3.48 13.27 9.32
CA VAL A 13 -2.74 13.87 8.22
C VAL A 13 -1.27 13.90 8.60
N VAL A 14 -0.54 12.85 8.22
CA VAL A 14 0.92 12.71 8.34
C VAL A 14 1.42 12.53 9.79
N PRO A 15 2.19 11.47 10.11
CA PRO A 15 2.82 11.35 11.42
C PRO A 15 3.71 12.57 11.70
N PRO A 16 3.67 13.15 12.91
CA PRO A 16 4.58 14.24 13.29
C PRO A 16 6.05 13.79 13.36
N GLU A 17 6.38 12.52 13.10
CA GLU A 17 7.77 12.05 12.93
C GLU A 17 8.19 11.99 11.47
N THR A 18 7.23 12.14 10.55
CA THR A 18 7.51 12.64 9.20
C THR A 18 7.49 14.17 9.26
N GLU A 19 8.21 14.74 10.23
CA GLU A 19 8.78 16.06 9.98
C GLU A 19 9.76 15.82 8.82
N LEU A 20 9.31 16.09 7.60
CA LEU A 20 10.19 16.81 6.71
C LEU A 20 10.55 18.08 7.49
N ASP A 21 11.63 17.98 8.25
CA ASP A 21 12.04 19.00 9.19
C ASP A 21 12.41 20.25 8.39
N PHE A 22 11.42 21.11 8.21
CA PHE A 22 11.57 22.44 7.64
C PHE A 22 11.96 23.46 8.72
N SER A 23 12.04 23.02 9.98
CA SER A 23 12.40 23.85 11.13
C SER A 23 13.93 23.86 11.37
N ALA A 24 14.64 22.80 11.00
CA ALA A 24 16.10 22.76 10.91
C ALA A 24 16.65 23.46 9.67
N ALA A 25 15.81 24.00 8.78
CA ALA A 25 16.27 24.88 7.72
C ALA A 25 16.63 26.25 8.33
N PRO A 26 17.91 26.61 8.42
CA PRO A 26 18.31 27.85 9.07
C PRO A 26 17.89 29.01 8.16
N GLY A 27 16.82 29.71 8.57
CA GLY A 27 16.36 30.95 7.94
C GLY A 27 15.68 30.77 6.57
N GLY A 28 14.39 31.10 6.50
CA GLY A 28 13.79 31.74 5.32
C GLY A 28 13.84 31.00 3.97
N ARG A 29 13.69 29.66 3.93
CA ARG A 29 13.68 28.91 2.64
C ARG A 29 12.53 27.91 2.49
N VAL A 30 11.32 28.32 2.84
CA VAL A 30 10.08 27.61 2.43
C VAL A 30 9.86 27.65 0.90
N GLY A 31 10.54 28.52 0.15
CA GLY A 31 10.40 28.62 -1.31
C GLY A 31 11.07 27.50 -2.12
N ALA A 32 12.11 26.84 -1.59
CA ALA A 32 12.87 25.84 -2.37
C ALA A 32 12.21 24.44 -2.37
N SER A 33 11.55 24.05 -1.27
CA SER A 33 10.83 22.77 -1.19
C SER A 33 9.53 22.79 -2.00
N ALA A 34 8.83 23.93 -2.06
CA ALA A 34 7.66 24.11 -2.92
C ALA A 34 8.01 24.02 -4.43
N LEU A 35 9.19 24.51 -4.84
CA LEU A 35 9.68 24.40 -6.23
C LEU A 35 10.07 22.98 -6.63
N LEU A 36 10.57 22.18 -5.68
CA LEU A 36 10.90 20.77 -5.90
C LEU A 36 9.71 19.85 -5.68
N SER A 37 8.61 20.33 -5.08
CA SER A 37 7.40 19.55 -4.83
C SER A 37 6.90 18.83 -6.09
N PRO A 38 6.73 19.47 -7.28
CA PRO A 38 6.33 18.75 -8.48
C PRO A 38 7.29 17.62 -8.89
N LEU A 39 8.59 17.77 -8.62
CA LEU A 39 9.60 16.75 -8.93
C LEU A 39 9.60 15.60 -7.92
N VAL A 40 9.41 15.89 -6.63
CA VAL A 40 9.26 14.87 -5.58
C VAL A 40 7.99 14.05 -5.82
N TRP A 41 6.87 14.71 -6.12
CA TRP A 41 5.60 14.05 -6.46
C TRP A 41 5.71 13.21 -7.74
N ARG A 42 6.45 13.68 -8.75
CA ARG A 42 6.72 12.91 -9.96
C ARG A 42 7.70 11.76 -9.75
N ARG A 43 8.62 11.87 -8.78
CA ARG A 43 9.66 10.85 -8.52
C ARG A 43 9.15 9.68 -7.67
N PHE A 44 8.19 9.95 -6.80
CA PHE A 44 7.65 8.98 -5.85
C PHE A 44 6.19 8.60 -6.13
N GLU A 45 5.52 9.28 -7.06
CA GLU A 45 4.13 9.03 -7.49
C GLU A 45 3.24 8.56 -6.33
N PRO A 46 2.90 9.44 -5.38
CA PRO A 46 2.21 9.03 -4.15
C PRO A 46 0.86 8.33 -4.39
N GLY A 47 0.23 8.50 -5.57
CA GLY A 47 -0.94 7.73 -5.97
C GLY A 47 -0.69 6.22 -6.13
N LEU A 48 0.56 5.80 -6.36
CA LEU A 48 0.95 4.38 -6.39
C LEU A 48 0.85 3.74 -5.01
N PHE A 49 0.96 4.51 -3.93
CA PHE A 49 0.78 3.99 -2.58
C PHE A 49 -0.68 3.59 -2.34
N ASP A 50 -1.62 4.41 -2.77
CA ASP A 50 -3.05 4.16 -2.60
C ASP A 50 -3.50 2.95 -3.43
N SER A 51 -3.06 2.84 -4.69
CA SER A 51 -3.38 1.67 -5.53
C SER A 51 -2.71 0.39 -5.00
N TRP A 52 -1.45 0.47 -4.57
CA TRP A 52 -0.74 -0.65 -3.97
C TRP A 52 -1.43 -1.14 -2.69
N SER A 53 -1.72 -0.23 -1.76
CA SER A 53 -2.36 -0.58 -0.49
C SER A 53 -3.78 -1.13 -0.67
N LEU A 54 -4.54 -0.60 -1.63
CA LEU A 54 -5.82 -1.17 -2.05
C LEU A 54 -5.66 -2.61 -2.58
N GLY A 55 -4.67 -2.85 -3.45
CA GLY A 55 -4.41 -4.17 -4.00
C GLY A 55 -4.07 -5.20 -2.92
N ILE A 56 -3.17 -4.84 -1.99
CA ILE A 56 -2.84 -5.70 -0.84
C ILE A 56 -4.07 -5.96 0.04
N THR A 57 -4.89 -4.94 0.28
CA THR A 57 -6.11 -5.07 1.09
C THR A 57 -7.12 -6.01 0.42
N LEU A 58 -7.33 -5.89 -0.89
CA LEU A 58 -8.20 -6.78 -1.65
C LEU A 58 -7.72 -8.23 -1.55
N MET A 59 -6.41 -8.46 -1.73
CA MET A 59 -5.80 -9.77 -1.58
C MET A 59 -6.03 -10.36 -0.18
N GLN A 60 -5.94 -9.55 0.87
CA GLN A 60 -6.23 -9.98 2.24
C GLN A 60 -7.73 -10.23 2.49
N ILE A 61 -8.64 -9.52 1.82
CA ILE A 61 -10.08 -9.79 1.89
C ILE A 61 -10.38 -11.15 1.28
N CYS A 62 -9.86 -11.42 0.08
CA CYS A 62 -10.11 -12.67 -0.66
C CYS A 62 -9.39 -13.88 -0.06
N ILE A 63 -8.14 -13.71 0.40
CA ILE A 63 -7.28 -14.80 0.87
C ILE A 63 -6.92 -14.58 2.35
N PRO A 64 -7.67 -15.18 3.30
CA PRO A 64 -7.46 -14.96 4.73
C PRO A 64 -6.06 -15.31 5.24
N LYS A 65 -5.36 -16.26 4.58
CA LYS A 65 -3.98 -16.65 4.92
C LYS A 65 -2.99 -15.47 4.89
N LEU A 66 -3.29 -14.44 4.09
CA LEU A 66 -2.46 -13.24 3.93
C LEU A 66 -2.64 -12.21 5.05
N ARG A 67 -3.63 -12.37 5.94
CA ARG A 67 -3.90 -11.43 7.04
C ARG A 67 -2.91 -11.54 8.21
N THR A 68 -2.15 -12.63 8.26
CA THR A 68 -1.15 -12.82 9.32
C THR A 68 0.14 -12.05 8.98
N PRO A 69 0.89 -11.51 9.97
CA PRO A 69 2.14 -10.82 9.70
C PRO A 69 3.16 -11.68 8.94
N ARG A 70 3.19 -12.98 9.25
CA ARG A 70 4.05 -13.95 8.57
C ARG A 70 3.60 -14.22 7.14
N GLY A 71 2.29 -14.39 6.91
CA GLY A 71 1.72 -14.60 5.59
C GLY A 71 1.92 -13.39 4.68
N LEU A 72 1.68 -12.18 5.18
CA LEU A 72 1.90 -10.93 4.44
C LEU A 72 3.37 -10.72 4.10
N LYS A 73 4.28 -10.98 5.04
CA LYS A 73 5.73 -10.88 4.79
C LYS A 73 6.20 -11.88 3.72
N ALA A 74 5.70 -13.11 3.77
CA ALA A 74 6.02 -14.12 2.76
C ALA A 74 5.48 -13.72 1.38
N PHE A 75 4.21 -13.29 1.32
CA PHE A 75 3.57 -12.81 0.10
C PHE A 75 4.34 -11.65 -0.55
N ASN A 76 4.70 -10.61 0.21
CA ASN A 76 5.47 -9.48 -0.33
C ASN A 76 6.81 -9.92 -0.92
N GLN A 77 7.47 -10.91 -0.31
CA GLN A 77 8.73 -11.45 -0.81
C GLN A 77 8.53 -12.27 -2.09
N GLU A 78 7.50 -13.12 -2.12
CA GLU A 78 7.16 -13.94 -3.29
C GLU A 78 6.71 -13.08 -4.47
N LEU A 79 5.89 -12.06 -4.22
CA LEU A 79 5.44 -11.10 -5.23
C LEU A 79 6.61 -10.30 -5.79
N LYS A 80 7.56 -9.87 -4.95
CA LYS A 80 8.81 -9.26 -5.40
C LYS A 80 9.64 -10.21 -6.27
N ASN A 81 9.71 -11.50 -5.93
CA ASN A 81 10.41 -12.51 -6.74
C ASN A 81 9.69 -12.77 -8.08
N ALA A 82 8.36 -12.64 -8.11
CA ALA A 82 7.55 -12.70 -9.32
C ALA A 82 7.65 -11.42 -10.19
N GLY A 83 8.39 -10.40 -9.74
CA GLY A 83 8.53 -9.13 -10.47
C GLY A 83 7.32 -8.21 -10.31
N TYR A 84 6.58 -8.36 -9.20
CA TYR A 84 5.32 -7.64 -8.91
C TYR A 84 4.12 -8.04 -9.78
N GLU A 85 4.26 -9.10 -10.59
CA GLU A 85 3.18 -9.66 -11.40
C GLU A 85 2.35 -10.68 -10.60
N LEU A 86 1.08 -10.36 -10.33
CA LEU A 86 0.16 -11.22 -9.58
C LEU A 86 -0.17 -12.53 -10.32
N SER A 87 -0.30 -12.48 -11.65
CA SER A 87 -0.53 -13.67 -12.49
C SER A 87 0.60 -14.68 -12.32
N ARG A 88 1.85 -14.21 -12.34
CA ARG A 88 3.04 -15.04 -12.15
C ARG A 88 3.17 -15.55 -10.72
N TRP A 89 2.81 -14.73 -9.73
CA TRP A 89 2.73 -15.19 -8.35
C TRP A 89 1.69 -16.30 -8.20
N ARG A 90 0.51 -16.16 -8.81
CA ARG A 90 -0.55 -17.17 -8.82
C ARG A 90 -0.09 -18.49 -9.45
N GLU A 91 0.64 -18.46 -10.55
CA GLU A 91 1.18 -19.70 -11.16
C GLU A 91 2.08 -20.47 -10.18
N THR A 92 2.84 -19.74 -9.36
CA THR A 92 3.82 -20.34 -8.44
C THR A 92 3.20 -20.73 -7.09
N TYR A 93 2.24 -19.95 -6.60
CA TYR A 93 1.62 -20.11 -5.27
C TYR A 93 0.21 -20.73 -5.33
N GLY A 94 -0.39 -20.79 -6.50
CA GLY A 94 -1.79 -21.18 -6.73
C GLY A 94 -2.14 -22.57 -6.22
N GLU A 95 -1.19 -23.50 -6.19
CA GLU A 95 -1.38 -24.84 -5.61
C GLU A 95 -1.75 -24.82 -4.12
N ARG A 96 -1.40 -23.73 -3.41
CA ARG A 96 -1.70 -23.53 -1.98
C ARG A 96 -3.00 -22.76 -1.74
N LEU A 97 -3.59 -22.22 -2.81
CA LEU A 97 -4.84 -21.48 -2.77
C LEU A 97 -5.99 -22.42 -3.13
N THR A 98 -7.08 -22.31 -2.39
CA THR A 98 -8.30 -23.05 -2.70
C THR A 98 -9.18 -22.23 -3.64
N GLU A 99 -10.03 -22.91 -4.42
CA GLU A 99 -11.03 -22.27 -5.28
C GLU A 99 -11.94 -21.31 -4.48
N LYS A 100 -12.25 -21.66 -3.23
CA LYS A 100 -13.02 -20.79 -2.30
C LYS A 100 -12.28 -19.54 -1.84
N GLU A 101 -10.95 -19.50 -1.93
CA GLU A 101 -10.16 -18.29 -1.60
C GLU A 101 -9.99 -17.40 -2.84
N THR A 102 -10.13 -17.97 -4.03
CA THR A 102 -9.83 -17.31 -5.30
C THR A 102 -11.06 -16.98 -6.13
N TRP A 103 -12.23 -17.51 -5.81
CA TRP A 103 -13.47 -17.34 -6.60
C TRP A 103 -13.84 -15.87 -6.90
N VAL A 104 -13.62 -14.95 -5.95
CA VAL A 104 -13.88 -13.51 -6.17
C VAL A 104 -12.88 -12.93 -7.16
N LEU A 105 -11.61 -13.33 -7.06
CA LEU A 105 -10.54 -12.83 -7.92
C LEU A 105 -10.64 -13.44 -9.33
N ASP A 106 -11.15 -14.67 -9.42
CA ASP A 106 -11.38 -15.42 -10.65
C ASP A 106 -12.68 -15.05 -11.36
N ALA A 107 -13.56 -14.30 -10.71
CA ALA A 107 -14.80 -13.81 -11.30
C ALA A 107 -14.51 -12.94 -12.54
N GLU A 108 -15.47 -12.94 -13.46
CA GLU A 108 -15.44 -12.12 -14.69
C GLU A 108 -14.15 -12.24 -15.51
N GLY A 109 -13.60 -13.45 -15.62
CA GLY A 109 -12.40 -13.69 -16.43
C GLY A 109 -11.09 -13.35 -15.72
N ALA A 110 -11.06 -13.49 -14.39
CA ALA A 110 -9.87 -13.29 -13.56
C ALA A 110 -9.37 -11.84 -13.49
N MET A 111 -10.24 -10.86 -13.74
CA MET A 111 -9.90 -9.42 -13.67
C MET A 111 -9.47 -8.98 -12.26
N GLY A 112 -9.90 -9.69 -11.21
CA GLY A 112 -9.49 -9.37 -9.84
C GLY A 112 -8.00 -9.59 -9.56
N TRP A 113 -7.28 -10.24 -10.48
CA TRP A 113 -5.82 -10.42 -10.42
C TRP A 113 -5.03 -9.30 -11.11
N ASP A 114 -5.70 -8.47 -11.92
CA ASP A 114 -5.09 -7.34 -12.62
C ASP A 114 -5.18 -6.08 -11.74
N LEU A 115 -4.36 -6.05 -10.69
CA LEU A 115 -4.33 -4.97 -9.70
C LEU A 115 -3.13 -4.04 -9.97
N ALA A 116 -3.34 -3.09 -10.87
CA ALA A 116 -2.51 -1.89 -11.18
C ALA A 116 -1.07 -2.12 -11.65
#